data_AF-A0A3D0I2M5-F1
#
_entry.id   AF-A0A3D0I2M5-F1
#
_cell.length_a   1.000
_cell.length_b   1.000
_cell.length_c   1.000
_cell.angle_alpha   90.00
_cell.angle_beta   90.00
_cell.angle_gamma   90.00
#
_symmetry.space_group_name_H-M   'P 1'
#
loop_
_entity.id
_entity.type
_entity.pdbx_description
1 polymer ?
#
loop_
_entity_poly.entity_id
_entity_poly.type
_entity_poly.pdbx_seq_one_letter_code
_entity_poly.pdbx_strand_id
1 'polypeptide(L)'
;MIAALALFVLGLLAMVAEGAAASFLPAAFCPDFALLLVIAMALDLGGGSALLASAALGYAADVLSGAPLGQHALLHVLAFGATSAANRSLELRTPLAQATLAGVLTLLNGLLLSLIASLLGAALVVDLRFALQLILQAALSCVLAPLVCALVEAVASRTREEEAPRRSVPLPSGRRPI
;
A
#
# COMPACT_ATOMS: atom_id res chain seq x y z
N MET A 1 13.13 -7.68 7.78
CA MET A 1 12.05 -7.34 8.75
C MET A 1 12.03 -5.84 9.04
N ILE A 2 13.19 -5.19 9.16
CA ILE A 2 13.34 -3.75 9.38
C ILE A 2 12.67 -2.92 8.27
N ALA A 3 12.85 -3.29 7.01
CA ALA A 3 12.22 -2.60 5.88
C ALA A 3 10.67 -2.57 5.97
N ALA A 4 10.04 -3.71 6.29
CA ALA A 4 8.58 -3.77 6.44
C ALA A 4 8.08 -2.93 7.62
N LEU A 5 8.84 -2.87 8.72
CA LEU A 5 8.52 -2.01 9.86
C LEU A 5 8.67 -0.52 9.51
N ALA A 6 9.74 -0.14 8.82
CA ALA A 6 9.96 1.23 8.38
C ALA A 6 8.85 1.71 7.43
N LEU A 7 8.44 0.85 6.50
CA LEU A 7 7.32 1.13 5.60
C LEU A 7 5.99 1.18 6.34
N PHE A 8 5.76 0.31 7.32
CA PHE A 8 4.58 0.39 8.17
C PHE A 8 4.49 1.73 8.92
N VAL A 9 5.61 2.19 9.52
CA VAL A 9 5.67 3.49 10.19
C VAL A 9 5.45 4.63 9.19
N LEU A 10 6.03 4.55 7.99
CA LEU A 10 5.82 5.53 6.93
C LEU A 10 4.35 5.58 6.51
N GLY A 11 3.68 4.43 6.40
CA GLY A 11 2.26 4.34 6.09
C GLY A 11 1.39 4.94 7.18
N LEU A 12 1.69 4.68 8.46
CA LEU A 12 0.99 5.32 9.57
C LEU A 12 1.13 6.85 9.53
N LEU A 13 2.33 7.37 9.29
CA LEU A 13 2.56 8.80 9.17
C LEU A 13 1.80 9.40 7.98
N ALA A 14 1.79 8.70 6.84
CA ALA A 14 1.04 9.11 5.66
C ALA A 14 -0.46 9.16 5.95
N MET A 15 -1.03 8.18 6.65
CA MET A 15 -2.44 8.15 7.04
C MET A 15 -2.81 9.29 8.01
N VAL A 16 -1.94 9.58 8.97
CA VAL A 16 -2.15 10.72 9.89
C VAL A 16 -2.11 12.04 9.12
N ALA A 17 -1.16 12.19 8.19
CA ALA A 17 -1.06 13.37 7.33
C ALA A 17 -2.27 13.50 6.39
N GLU A 18 -2.75 12.38 5.83
CA GLU A 18 -3.95 12.32 4.99
C GLU A 18 -5.19 12.72 5.77
N GLY A 19 -5.38 12.17 6.98
CA GLY A 19 -6.50 12.53 7.85
C GLY A 19 -6.47 14.00 8.29
N ALA A 20 -5.28 14.54 8.54
CA ALA A 20 -5.12 15.97 8.81
C ALA A 20 -5.44 16.82 7.56
N ALA A 21 -4.96 16.42 6.38
CA ALA A 21 -5.23 17.13 5.12
C ALA A 21 -6.70 17.09 4.73
N ALA A 22 -7.41 15.99 5.01
CA ALA A 22 -8.84 15.84 4.76
C ALA A 22 -9.72 16.83 5.54
N SER A 23 -9.18 17.45 6.60
CA SER A 23 -9.87 18.55 7.30
C SER A 23 -9.85 19.88 6.54
N PHE A 24 -8.92 20.03 5.58
CA PHE A 24 -8.74 21.26 4.79
C PHE A 24 -9.09 21.08 3.31
N LEU A 25 -8.93 19.87 2.76
CA LEU A 25 -9.21 19.57 1.36
C LEU A 25 -10.53 18.80 1.20
N PRO A 26 -11.25 18.99 0.08
CA PRO A 26 -12.38 18.13 -0.25
C PRO A 26 -11.92 16.67 -0.35
N ALA A 27 -12.73 15.74 0.15
CA ALA A 27 -12.40 14.31 0.19
C ALA A 27 -12.01 13.71 -1.16
N ALA A 28 -12.43 14.31 -2.28
CA ALA A 28 -12.06 13.88 -3.63
C ALA A 28 -10.59 14.09 -3.99
N PHE A 29 -9.88 14.97 -3.25
CA PHE A 29 -8.46 15.25 -3.47
C PHE A 29 -7.52 14.49 -2.54
N CYS A 30 -8.06 13.67 -1.62
CA CYS A 30 -7.27 12.83 -0.73
C CYS A 30 -7.09 11.43 -1.37
N PRO A 31 -5.92 11.13 -1.95
CA PRO A 31 -5.61 9.79 -2.41
C PRO A 31 -5.43 8.87 -1.20
N ASP A 32 -5.82 7.60 -1.35
CA ASP A 32 -5.60 6.58 -0.32
C ASP A 32 -4.11 6.17 -0.30
N PHE A 33 -3.33 6.86 0.53
CA PHE A 33 -1.88 6.62 0.58
C PHE A 33 -1.54 5.23 1.12
N ALA A 34 -2.40 4.67 1.98
CA ALA A 34 -2.18 3.34 2.52
C ALA A 34 -2.34 2.28 1.43
N LEU A 35 -3.36 2.39 0.57
CA LEU A 35 -3.52 1.50 -0.58
C LEU A 35 -2.32 1.61 -1.54
N LEU A 36 -1.85 2.82 -1.85
CA LEU A 36 -0.67 3.02 -2.71
C LEU A 36 0.58 2.38 -2.11
N LEU A 37 0.76 2.50 -0.79
CA LEU A 37 1.88 1.89 -0.09
C LEU A 37 1.79 0.36 -0.10
N VAL A 38 0.59 -0.19 0.06
CA VAL A 38 0.33 -1.65 -0.04
C VAL A 38 0.71 -2.18 -1.42
N ILE A 39 0.31 -1.47 -2.48
CA ILE A 39 0.68 -1.79 -3.86
C ILE A 39 2.21 -1.80 -4.01
N ALA A 40 2.88 -0.74 -3.58
CA ALA A 40 4.34 -0.63 -3.66
C ALA A 40 5.06 -1.75 -2.87
N MET A 41 4.60 -2.06 -1.66
CA MET A 41 5.13 -3.16 -0.85
C MET A 41 4.94 -4.53 -1.52
N ALA A 42 3.81 -4.75 -2.20
CA ALA A 42 3.55 -5.97 -2.94
C ALA A 42 4.46 -6.13 -4.16
N LEU A 43 4.84 -5.03 -4.81
CA LEU A 43 5.74 -5.02 -5.96
C LEU A 43 7.22 -5.24 -5.56
N ASP A 44 7.70 -4.59 -4.49
CA ASP A 44 9.13 -4.53 -4.18
C ASP A 44 9.63 -5.51 -3.11
N LEU A 45 8.85 -5.75 -2.05
CA LEU A 45 9.24 -6.66 -0.98
C LEU A 45 8.68 -8.05 -1.19
N GLY A 46 7.38 -8.13 -1.51
CA GLY A 46 6.64 -9.39 -1.51
C GLY A 46 6.73 -10.15 -0.18
N GLY A 47 6.20 -11.37 -0.16
CA GLY A 47 6.31 -12.30 0.97
C GLY A 47 5.41 -11.97 2.18
N GLY A 48 5.47 -12.83 3.19
CA GLY A 48 4.56 -12.78 4.34
C GLY A 48 4.71 -11.55 5.24
N SER A 49 5.93 -11.00 5.37
CA SER A 49 6.15 -9.82 6.22
C SER A 49 5.53 -8.53 5.64
N ALA A 50 5.57 -8.35 4.32
CA ALA A 50 4.92 -7.23 3.64
C ALA A 50 3.39 -7.39 3.65
N LEU A 51 2.90 -8.63 3.53
CA LEU A 51 1.48 -8.94 3.69
C LEU A 51 0.98 -8.58 5.10
N LEU A 52 1.71 -8.97 6.15
CA LEU A 52 1.37 -8.63 7.54
C LEU A 52 1.40 -7.11 7.77
N ALA A 53 2.40 -6.40 7.24
CA ALA A 53 2.45 -4.94 7.31
C ALA A 53 1.26 -4.28 6.60
N SER A 54 0.86 -4.81 5.44
CA SER A 54 -0.31 -4.34 4.68
C SER A 54 -1.62 -4.55 5.44
N ALA A 55 -1.79 -5.73 6.04
CA ALA A 55 -2.93 -6.05 6.88
C ALA A 55 -2.98 -5.15 8.13
N ALA A 56 -1.84 -4.93 8.78
CA ALA A 56 -1.73 -4.04 9.93
C ALA A 56 -2.05 -2.58 9.57
N LEU A 57 -1.63 -2.11 8.39
CA LEU A 57 -2.00 -0.78 7.88
C LEU A 57 -3.50 -0.65 7.65
N GLY A 58 -4.12 -1.68 7.06
CA GLY A 58 -5.57 -1.67 6.89
C GLY A 58 -6.31 -1.70 8.22
N TYR A 59 -5.82 -2.45 9.21
CA TYR A 59 -6.36 -2.42 10.56
C TYR A 59 -6.20 -1.04 11.22
N ALA A 60 -5.05 -0.39 11.05
CA ALA A 60 -4.86 0.98 11.52
C ALA A 60 -5.82 1.97 10.82
N ALA A 61 -6.09 1.77 9.54
CA ALA A 61 -7.09 2.51 8.79
C ALA A 61 -8.48 2.39 9.43
N ASP A 62 -8.90 1.15 9.75
CA ASP A 62 -10.19 0.89 10.39
C ASP A 62 -10.32 1.64 11.73
N VAL A 63 -9.26 1.63 12.54
CA VAL A 63 -9.23 2.33 13.84
C VAL A 63 -9.29 3.85 13.68
N LEU A 64 -8.55 4.41 12.70
CA LEU A 64 -8.49 5.87 12.48
C LEU A 64 -9.76 6.42 11.82
N SER A 65 -10.38 5.66 10.91
CA SER A 65 -11.59 6.09 10.20
C SER A 65 -12.87 5.83 11.00
N GLY A 66 -12.81 5.00 12.04
CA GLY A 66 -13.99 4.53 12.77
C GLY A 66 -14.84 3.54 11.96
N ALA A 67 -14.27 2.97 10.89
CA ALA A 67 -14.92 1.94 10.08
C ALA A 67 -15.05 0.62 10.85
N PRO A 68 -15.93 -0.30 10.41
CA PRO A 68 -15.99 -1.66 10.93
C PRO A 68 -14.61 -2.33 10.92
N LEU A 69 -14.20 -2.83 12.10
CA LEU A 69 -12.89 -3.48 12.25
C LEU A 69 -12.73 -4.63 11.25
N GLY A 70 -11.68 -4.57 10.44
CA GLY A 70 -11.34 -5.59 9.45
C GLY A 70 -11.76 -5.24 8.01
N GLN A 71 -12.51 -4.16 7.78
CA GLN A 71 -12.95 -3.77 6.44
C GLN A 71 -11.76 -3.35 5.56
N HIS A 72 -10.98 -2.35 5.98
CA HIS A 72 -9.79 -1.91 5.27
C HIS A 72 -8.68 -2.96 5.35
N ALA A 73 -8.54 -3.66 6.48
CA ALA A 73 -7.58 -4.78 6.59
C ALA A 73 -7.81 -5.84 5.51
N LEU A 74 -9.06 -6.26 5.29
CA LEU A 74 -9.42 -7.22 4.25
C LEU A 74 -9.11 -6.67 2.86
N LEU A 75 -9.49 -5.43 2.57
CA LEU A 75 -9.27 -4.82 1.26
C LEU A 75 -7.79 -4.65 0.94
N HIS A 76 -6.97 -4.27 1.91
CA HIS A 76 -5.52 -4.16 1.73
C HIS A 76 -4.86 -5.54 1.50
N VAL A 77 -5.31 -6.58 2.20
CA VAL A 77 -4.84 -7.95 1.95
C VAL A 77 -5.21 -8.42 0.55
N LEU A 78 -6.44 -8.14 0.10
CA LEU A 78 -6.90 -8.47 -1.26
C LEU A 78 -6.12 -7.68 -2.32
N ALA A 79 -5.91 -6.37 -2.11
CA ALA A 79 -5.13 -5.52 -3.00
C ALA A 79 -3.67 -5.98 -3.09
N PHE A 80 -3.05 -6.37 -1.97
CA PHE A 80 -1.72 -6.96 -1.93
C PHE A 80 -1.68 -8.26 -2.74
N GLY A 81 -2.65 -9.15 -2.53
CA GLY A 81 -2.75 -10.42 -3.24
C GLY A 81 -2.93 -10.23 -4.75
N ALA A 82 -3.83 -9.33 -5.15
CA ALA A 82 -4.09 -8.98 -6.54
C ALA A 82 -2.85 -8.38 -7.20
N THR A 83 -2.17 -7.45 -6.53
CA THR A 83 -0.93 -6.83 -7.02
C THR A 83 0.19 -7.85 -7.15
N SER A 84 0.37 -8.71 -6.15
CA SER A 84 1.41 -9.76 -6.16
C SER A 84 1.15 -10.79 -7.27
N ALA A 85 -0.11 -11.18 -7.49
CA ALA A 85 -0.49 -12.05 -8.59
C ALA A 85 -0.28 -11.37 -9.95
N ALA A 86 -0.69 -10.11 -10.08
CA ALA A 86 -0.52 -9.35 -11.32
C ALA A 86 0.97 -9.13 -11.64
N ASN A 87 1.81 -8.89 -10.65
CA ASN A 87 3.26 -8.72 -10.82
C ASN A 87 3.97 -9.99 -11.30
N ARG A 88 3.40 -11.17 -11.06
CA ARG A 88 3.91 -12.44 -11.60
C ARG A 88 3.55 -12.64 -13.07
N SER A 89 2.39 -12.11 -13.48
CA SER A 89 1.84 -12.30 -14.83
C SER A 89 2.19 -11.16 -15.80
N LEU A 90 2.44 -9.97 -15.27
CA LEU A 90 2.69 -8.74 -16.01
C LEU A 90 3.96 -8.09 -15.45
N GLU A 91 4.84 -7.57 -16.30
CA GLU A 91 6.01 -6.79 -15.87
C GLU A 91 5.56 -5.41 -15.36
N LEU A 92 5.04 -5.37 -14.12
CA LEU A 92 4.46 -4.18 -13.48
C LEU A 92 5.51 -3.20 -12.92
N ARG A 93 6.78 -3.34 -13.32
CA ARG A 93 7.87 -2.43 -12.90
C ARG A 93 7.89 -1.13 -13.70
N THR A 94 7.11 -1.04 -14.78
CA THR A 94 7.01 0.20 -15.55
C THR A 94 6.10 1.21 -14.83
N PRO A 95 6.44 2.51 -14.82
CA PRO A 95 5.66 3.52 -14.11
C PRO A 95 4.22 3.62 -14.63
N LEU A 96 4.03 3.35 -15.93
CA LEU A 96 2.71 3.33 -16.55
C LEU A 96 1.87 2.14 -16.07
N ALA A 97 2.47 0.96 -15.87
CA ALA A 97 1.76 -0.19 -15.32
C ALA A 97 1.42 0.00 -13.83
N GLN A 98 2.31 0.63 -13.05
CA GLN A 98 2.04 0.99 -11.66
C GLN A 98 0.88 1.98 -11.56
N ALA A 99 0.87 3.01 -12.42
CA ALA A 99 -0.20 3.99 -12.48
C ALA A 99 -1.56 3.34 -12.81
N THR A 100 -1.62 2.51 -13.86
CA THR A 100 -2.88 1.86 -14.25
C THR A 100 -3.38 0.89 -13.19
N LEU A 101 -2.50 0.10 -12.59
CA LEU A 101 -2.85 -0.82 -11.51
C LEU A 101 -3.42 -0.06 -10.30
N ALA A 102 -2.75 1.02 -9.89
CA ALA A 102 -3.22 1.83 -8.77
C ALA A 102 -4.57 2.49 -9.04
N GLY A 103 -4.80 3.01 -10.25
CA GLY A 103 -6.10 3.53 -10.65
C GLY A 103 -7.20 2.48 -10.56
N VAL A 104 -6.97 1.30 -11.16
CA VAL A 104 -7.93 0.19 -11.15
C VAL A 104 -8.22 -0.27 -9.73
N LEU A 105 -7.19 -0.47 -8.90
CA LEU A 105 -7.36 -0.88 -7.51
C LEU A 105 -8.04 0.18 -6.66
N THR A 106 -7.81 1.48 -6.92
CA THR A 106 -8.51 2.57 -6.22
C THR A 106 -10.01 2.57 -6.55
N LEU A 107 -10.36 2.43 -7.82
CA LEU A 107 -11.77 2.30 -8.25
C LEU A 107 -12.42 1.08 -7.60
N LEU A 108 -11.74 -0.07 -7.67
CA LEU A 108 -12.22 -1.32 -7.09
C LEU A 108 -12.41 -1.19 -5.57
N ASN A 109 -11.45 -0.58 -4.87
CA ASN A 109 -11.48 -0.36 -3.43
C ASN A 109 -12.73 0.46 -3.04
N GLY A 110 -12.97 1.60 -3.68
CA GLY A 110 -14.14 2.43 -3.36
C GLY A 110 -15.47 1.76 -3.71
N LEU A 111 -15.54 0.98 -4.79
CA LEU A 111 -16.73 0.17 -5.11
C LEU A 111 -16.98 -0.92 -4.06
N LEU A 112 -15.94 -1.64 -3.64
CA LEU A 112 -16.06 -2.67 -2.61
C LEU A 112 -16.43 -2.07 -1.26
N LEU A 113 -15.86 -0.92 -0.88
CA LEU A 113 -16.24 -0.20 0.34
C LEU A 113 -17.72 0.17 0.32
N SER A 114 -18.21 0.70 -0.80
CA SER A 114 -19.64 1.04 -0.98
C SER A 114 -20.54 -0.19 -0.90
N LEU A 115 -20.12 -1.30 -1.52
CA LEU A 115 -20.85 -2.57 -1.46
C LEU A 115 -20.91 -3.14 -0.04
N ILE A 116 -19.78 -3.14 0.69
CA ILE A 116 -19.71 -3.59 2.08
C ILE A 116 -20.60 -2.71 2.96
N ALA A 117 -20.53 -1.38 2.81
CA ALA A 117 -21.40 -0.46 3.53
C ALA A 117 -22.89 -0.76 3.29
N SER A 118 -23.26 -1.06 2.04
CA SER A 118 -24.63 -1.44 1.68
C SER A 118 -25.08 -2.75 2.34
N LEU A 119 -24.19 -3.75 2.41
CA LEU A 119 -24.48 -5.01 3.09
C LEU A 119 -24.66 -4.84 4.61
N LEU A 120 -24.01 -3.83 5.21
CA LEU A 120 -24.15 -3.48 6.62
C LEU A 120 -25.39 -2.59 6.90
N GLY A 121 -26.24 -2.37 5.90
CA GLY A 121 -27.51 -1.65 6.06
C GLY A 121 -27.43 -0.15 5.77
N ALA A 122 -26.30 0.36 5.26
CA ALA A 122 -26.27 1.70 4.67
C ALA A 122 -27.03 1.70 3.34
N ALA A 123 -27.63 2.85 2.98
CA ALA A 123 -28.19 3.01 1.65
C ALA A 123 -27.05 2.94 0.61
N LEU A 124 -27.26 2.19 -0.47
CA LEU A 124 -26.31 2.16 -1.58
C LEU A 124 -26.37 3.53 -2.30
N VAL A 125 -25.43 4.42 -1.96
CA VAL A 125 -25.34 5.75 -2.57
C VAL A 125 -24.43 5.67 -3.79
N VAL A 126 -25.01 5.28 -4.93
CA VAL A 126 -24.36 5.44 -6.24
C VAL A 126 -24.93 6.69 -6.90
N ASP A 127 -24.41 7.84 -6.48
CA ASP A 127 -24.75 9.15 -7.05
C ASP A 127 -23.61 9.64 -7.98
N LEU A 128 -23.92 10.59 -8.86
CA LEU A 128 -22.95 11.22 -9.76
C LEU A 128 -21.77 11.83 -8.97
N ARG A 129 -22.04 12.37 -7.78
CA ARG A 129 -21.00 12.91 -6.88
C ARG A 129 -20.02 11.83 -6.41
N PHE A 130 -20.53 10.66 -6.06
CA PHE A 130 -19.71 9.51 -5.67
C PHE A 130 -18.85 9.03 -6.85
N ALA A 131 -19.46 8.89 -8.04
CA ALA A 131 -18.73 8.51 -9.25
C ALA A 131 -17.62 9.51 -9.58
N LEU A 132 -17.90 10.82 -9.53
CA LEU A 132 -16.90 11.85 -9.79
C LEU A 132 -15.77 11.82 -8.76
N GLN A 133 -16.10 11.65 -7.48
CA GLN A 133 -15.11 11.52 -6.41
C GLN A 133 -14.20 10.31 -6.64
N LEU A 134 -14.78 9.17 -6.99
CA LEU A 134 -14.04 7.93 -7.23
C LEU A 134 -13.11 8.05 -8.45
N ILE A 135 -13.57 8.68 -9.53
CA ILE A 135 -12.76 8.95 -10.73
C ILE A 135 -11.61 9.91 -10.40
N LEU A 136 -11.87 10.98 -9.65
CA LEU A 136 -10.82 11.95 -9.29
C LEU A 136 -9.75 11.31 -8.40
N GLN A 137 -10.18 10.50 -7.42
CA GLN A 137 -9.28 9.78 -6.54
C GLN A 137 -8.44 8.76 -7.32
N ALA A 138 -9.04 8.02 -8.25
CA ALA A 138 -8.32 7.10 -9.12
C ALA A 138 -7.31 7.83 -10.03
N ALA A 139 -7.66 9.00 -10.57
CA ALA A 139 -6.76 9.81 -11.37
C ALA A 139 -5.55 10.31 -10.54
N LEU A 140 -5.79 10.75 -9.31
CA LEU A 140 -4.72 11.14 -8.38
C LEU A 140 -3.84 9.94 -8.01
N SER A 141 -4.43 8.79 -7.71
CA SER A 141 -3.70 7.56 -7.45
C SER A 141 -2.83 7.14 -8.64
N CYS A 142 -3.30 7.28 -9.89
CA CYS A 142 -2.49 7.01 -11.08
C CYS A 142 -1.23 7.88 -11.12
N VAL A 143 -1.35 9.17 -10.80
CA VAL A 143 -0.23 10.12 -10.84
C VAL A 143 0.74 9.87 -9.69
N LEU A 144 0.23 9.56 -8.49
CA LEU A 144 1.04 9.41 -7.29
C LEU A 144 1.65 8.02 -7.13
N ALA A 145 1.04 6.98 -7.71
CA ALA A 145 1.53 5.60 -7.62
C ALA A 145 3.01 5.42 -7.99
N PRO A 146 3.52 5.89 -9.14
CA PRO A 146 4.94 5.71 -9.47
C PRO A 146 5.85 6.44 -8.48
N LEU A 147 5.42 7.59 -7.95
CA LEU A 147 6.19 8.35 -6.97
C LEU A 147 6.25 7.61 -5.62
N VAL A 148 5.13 7.04 -5.16
CA VAL A 148 5.08 6.22 -3.94
C VAL A 148 5.91 4.95 -4.12
N CYS A 149 5.82 4.28 -5.27
CA CYS A 149 6.64 3.09 -5.55
C CYS A 149 8.12 3.43 -5.51
N ALA A 150 8.55 4.51 -6.18
CA ALA A 150 9.95 4.95 -6.14
C ALA A 150 10.42 5.28 -4.71
N LEU A 151 9.56 5.89 -3.89
CA LEU A 151 9.87 6.17 -2.48
C LEU A 151 10.05 4.88 -1.68
N VAL A 152 9.16 3.90 -1.86
CA VAL A 152 9.24 2.59 -1.19
C VAL A 152 10.50 1.85 -1.61
N GLU A 153 10.83 1.84 -2.89
CA GLU A 153 12.06 1.25 -3.41
C GLU A 153 13.30 1.91 -2.80
N ALA A 154 13.30 3.25 -2.68
CA ALA A 154 14.39 4.00 -2.05
C ALA A 154 14.54 3.70 -0.55
N VAL A 155 13.44 3.53 0.19
CA VAL A 155 13.49 3.15 1.62
C VAL A 155 13.91 1.69 1.78
N ALA A 156 13.40 0.80 0.94
CA ALA A 156 13.72 -0.62 0.98
C ALA A 156 15.18 -0.91 0.61
N SER A 157 15.74 -0.20 -0.38
CA SER A 157 17.15 -0.31 -0.77
C SER A 157 18.09 0.15 0.35
N ARG A 158 17.84 1.33 0.94
CA ARG A 158 18.65 1.85 2.05
C ARG A 158 18.68 0.91 3.26
N THR A 159 17.53 0.35 3.62
CA THR A 159 17.45 -0.58 4.77
C THR A 159 18.11 -1.94 4.49
N ARG A 160 18.19 -2.38 3.22
CA ARG A 160 18.93 -3.60 2.84
C ARG A 160 20.45 -3.38 2.87
N GLU A 161 20.92 -2.20 2.48
CA GLU A 161 22.35 -1.85 2.51
C GLU A 161 22.93 -1.89 3.92
N GLU A 162 22.16 -1.49 4.94
CA GLU A 162 22.58 -1.56 6.35
C GLU A 162 22.66 -2.99 6.90
N GLU A 163 21.90 -3.94 6.34
CA GLU A 163 21.93 -5.35 6.74
C GLU A 163 23.11 -6.12 6.10
N ALA A 164 23.59 -5.70 4.92
CA ALA A 164 24.67 -6.34 4.17
C ALA A 164 26.05 -6.40 4.90
N PRO A 165 26.56 -5.33 5.56
CA PRO A 165 27.89 -5.35 6.17
C PRO A 165 28.01 -6.28 7.39
N ARG A 166 26.90 -6.71 8.00
CA ARG A 166 26.93 -7.62 9.16
C ARG A 166 27.10 -9.09 8.79
N ARG A 167 26.89 -9.47 7.52
CA ARG A 167 26.96 -10.86 7.06
C ARG A 167 28.34 -11.26 6.51
N SER A 168 29.23 -10.31 6.29
CA SER A 168 30.60 -10.54 5.83
C SER A 168 31.59 -10.49 7.00
N VAL A 169 31.48 -11.40 7.96
CA VAL A 169 32.65 -11.81 8.75
C VAL A 169 33.14 -13.10 8.09
N PRO A 170 34.21 -13.05 7.27
CA PRO A 170 34.83 -14.26 6.77
C PRO A 170 35.29 -15.04 7.99
N LEU A 171 34.74 -16.23 8.21
CA LEU A 171 35.30 -17.17 9.18
C LEU A 171 36.76 -17.38 8.79
N PRO A 172 37.73 -17.19 9.71
CA PRO A 172 39.12 -17.44 9.41
C PRO A 172 39.24 -18.92 9.02
N SER A 173 39.40 -19.18 7.73
CA SER A 173 39.67 -20.51 7.20
C SER A 173 41.08 -20.89 7.63
N GLY A 174 41.20 -21.42 8.85
CA GLY A 174 42.41 -21.97 9.40
C GLY A 174 42.83 -23.20 8.60
N ARG A 175 43.55 -22.99 7.50
CA ARG A 175 44.40 -24.03 6.91
C ARG A 175 45.56 -24.25 7.86
N ARG A 176 45.54 -25.36 8.59
CA ARG A 176 46.76 -25.90 9.22
C ARG A 176 47.65 -26.50 8.12
N PRO A 177 48.95 -26.16 8.06
CA PRO A 177 49.90 -26.90 7.26
C PRO A 177 50.13 -28.27 7.92
N ILE A 178 50.01 -29.34 7.13
CA ILE A 178 50.57 -30.66 7.43
C ILE A 178 51.30 -31.12 6.18
#